data_AF-A0A4Q4P968-F1
#
_entry.id   AF-A0A4Q4P968-F1
#
_cell.length_a   1.000
_cell.length_b   1.000
_cell.length_c   1.000
_cell.angle_alpha   90.00
_cell.angle_beta   90.00
_cell.angle_gamma   90.00
#
_symmetry.space_group_name_H-M   'P 1'
#
loop_
_entity.id
_entity.type
_entity.pdbx_description
1 polymer ?
#
loop_
_entity_poly.entity_id
_entity_poly.type
_entity_poly.pdbx_seq_one_letter_code
_entity_poly.pdbx_strand_id
1 'polypeptide(L)'
;MSETPVPVHEPPSLPSSPLPKRTKVIDPTPLSHASTLPRGTDSGAATPTPLAATHLPSHDNMAALQPSAPIAAPSSAGAAAAEQQLQVQLLSPNAKAPTKGSAFAAGHDLYSAEDTMIPARGRALVKTDIKISVPDGTYGRVAPRSGLAYKHGIDTMAGVIDADYRGPVGVILANLSETDFPVKIGDRIAQLIVERVVMPDVVVVDQLEDTVRGAGGFGSTGGFGAAAAAATDGTKA
;
A
#
# COMPACT_ATOMS: atom_id res chain seq x y z
N MET A 1 41.50 -24.40 -31.14
CA MET A 1 40.68 -23.42 -30.38
C MET A 1 39.51 -23.07 -31.28
N SER A 2 38.33 -23.61 -30.99
CA SER A 2 37.12 -23.44 -31.80
C SER A 2 36.20 -22.43 -31.12
N GLU A 3 36.00 -21.27 -31.74
CA GLU A 3 35.08 -20.23 -31.26
C GLU A 3 33.62 -20.70 -31.36
N THR A 4 32.83 -20.36 -30.33
CA THR A 4 31.38 -20.63 -30.27
C THR A 4 30.64 -19.43 -30.87
N PRO A 5 29.66 -19.61 -31.77
CA PRO A 5 28.97 -18.48 -32.37
C PRO A 5 27.99 -17.86 -31.36
N VAL A 6 28.07 -16.54 -31.21
CA VAL A 6 27.14 -15.74 -30.39
C VAL A 6 25.88 -15.46 -31.21
N PRO A 7 24.67 -15.75 -30.72
CA PRO A 7 23.45 -15.41 -31.43
C PRO A 7 23.24 -13.89 -31.43
N VAL A 8 23.12 -13.30 -32.62
CA VAL A 8 22.80 -11.88 -32.80
C VAL A 8 21.30 -11.71 -32.57
N HIS A 9 20.93 -11.11 -31.44
CA HIS A 9 19.55 -10.70 -31.18
C HIS A 9 19.35 -9.29 -31.72
N GLU A 10 18.50 -9.14 -32.73
CA GLU A 10 18.10 -7.82 -33.23
C GLU A 10 17.19 -7.15 -32.17
N PRO A 11 17.42 -5.88 -31.82
CA PRO A 11 16.58 -5.20 -30.84
C PRO A 11 15.18 -4.93 -31.42
N PRO A 12 14.09 -5.09 -30.64
CA PRO A 12 12.74 -4.84 -31.13
C PRO A 12 12.55 -3.37 -31.48
N SER A 13 11.98 -3.12 -32.66
CA SER A 13 11.67 -1.79 -33.18
C SER A 13 10.77 -1.01 -32.21
N LEU A 14 11.16 0.23 -31.88
CA LEU A 14 10.33 1.12 -31.07
C LEU A 14 9.04 1.50 -31.86
N PRO A 15 7.85 1.48 -31.23
CA PRO A 15 6.61 1.83 -31.92
C PRO A 15 6.56 3.33 -32.24
N SER A 16 6.57 3.65 -33.53
CA SER A 16 6.38 4.98 -34.11
C SER A 16 4.90 5.35 -34.21
N SER A 17 4.15 5.28 -33.10
CA SER A 17 2.72 5.61 -33.08
C SER A 17 2.43 6.94 -32.35
N PRO A 18 1.60 7.84 -32.92
CA PRO A 18 1.30 9.13 -32.30
C PRO A 18 0.37 8.98 -31.08
N LEU A 19 0.46 9.93 -30.15
CA LEU A 19 -0.32 9.94 -28.89
C LEU A 19 -1.84 9.96 -29.15
N PRO A 20 -2.65 9.25 -28.33
CA PRO A 20 -4.10 9.18 -28.50
C PRO A 20 -4.78 10.52 -28.27
N LYS A 21 -5.79 10.83 -29.12
CA LYS A 21 -6.59 12.05 -29.02
C LYS A 21 -7.70 11.87 -27.98
N ARG A 22 -7.78 12.82 -27.04
CA ARG A 22 -8.71 12.90 -25.90
C ARG A 22 -10.17 12.64 -26.30
N THR A 23 -10.78 11.58 -25.75
CA THR A 23 -12.20 11.23 -25.93
C THR A 23 -13.09 12.04 -24.99
N LYS A 24 -14.31 12.40 -25.44
CA LYS A 24 -15.30 13.19 -24.70
C LYS A 24 -15.87 12.43 -23.50
N VAL A 25 -15.93 13.10 -22.35
CA VAL A 25 -16.60 12.67 -21.12
C VAL A 25 -18.08 13.03 -21.19
N ILE A 26 -18.98 12.14 -20.73
CA ILE A 26 -20.41 12.40 -20.54
C ILE A 26 -20.68 12.28 -19.02
N ASP A 27 -21.37 13.26 -18.45
CA ASP A 27 -21.73 13.28 -17.02
C ASP A 27 -22.79 12.21 -16.69
N PRO A 28 -22.64 11.43 -15.59
CA PRO A 28 -23.65 10.47 -15.17
C PRO A 28 -24.83 11.18 -14.49
N THR A 29 -26.04 10.96 -15.01
CA THR A 29 -27.29 11.39 -14.37
C THR A 29 -27.63 10.46 -13.20
N PRO A 30 -28.00 10.97 -12.00
CA PRO A 30 -28.30 10.11 -10.85
C PRO A 30 -29.67 9.42 -11.00
N LEU A 31 -29.70 8.10 -10.84
CA LEU A 31 -30.93 7.30 -10.77
C LEU A 31 -31.58 7.43 -9.39
N SER A 32 -32.74 8.08 -9.32
CA SER A 32 -33.63 8.08 -8.15
C SER A 32 -34.60 6.91 -8.21
N HIS A 33 -34.43 5.91 -7.35
CA HIS A 33 -35.52 5.01 -6.96
C HIS A 33 -35.55 4.85 -5.44
N ALA A 34 -36.59 5.44 -4.84
CA ALA A 34 -36.92 5.30 -3.44
C ALA A 34 -37.45 3.87 -3.18
N SER A 35 -36.83 3.16 -2.26
CA SER A 35 -37.36 1.92 -1.69
C SER A 35 -37.93 2.23 -0.30
N THR A 36 -39.26 2.23 -0.20
CA THR A 36 -40.01 2.37 1.05
C THR A 36 -40.13 1.01 1.75
N LEU A 37 -39.51 0.86 2.91
CA LEU A 37 -39.84 -0.18 3.89
C LEU A 37 -40.59 0.48 5.08
N PRO A 38 -41.67 -0.13 5.61
CA PRO A 38 -42.43 0.46 6.70
C PRO A 38 -41.69 0.29 8.03
N ARG A 39 -41.48 1.42 8.73
CA ARG A 39 -40.97 1.46 10.10
C ARG A 39 -42.16 1.46 11.06
N GLY A 40 -42.19 0.47 11.96
CA GLY A 40 -43.18 0.37 13.03
C GLY A 40 -43.19 1.61 13.91
N THR A 41 -44.39 1.99 14.33
CA THR A 41 -44.70 3.02 15.30
C THR A 41 -44.31 2.54 16.69
N ASP A 42 -43.52 3.32 17.42
CA ASP A 42 -43.67 3.40 18.88
C ASP A 42 -43.29 4.80 19.37
N SER A 43 -44.22 5.37 20.11
CA SER A 43 -44.26 6.68 20.71
C SER A 43 -43.53 6.69 22.06
N GLY A 44 -42.68 7.69 22.29
CA GLY A 44 -42.07 7.94 23.60
C GLY A 44 -41.42 9.32 23.70
N ALA A 45 -42.22 10.33 24.03
CA ALA A 45 -41.77 11.61 24.60
C ALA A 45 -41.28 11.36 26.07
N ALA A 46 -40.51 12.18 26.80
CA ALA A 46 -40.03 13.56 26.71
C ALA A 46 -38.90 13.80 27.76
N THR A 47 -38.23 14.96 27.66
CA THR A 47 -37.57 15.79 28.72
C THR A 47 -36.14 15.43 29.19
N PRO A 48 -35.25 16.43 29.46
CA PRO A 48 -35.46 17.46 30.50
C PRO A 48 -35.21 18.94 30.09
N THR A 49 -35.59 19.85 30.99
CA THR A 49 -35.46 21.32 31.05
C THR A 49 -34.98 21.67 32.48
N PRO A 50 -34.49 22.87 32.88
CA PRO A 50 -33.82 24.00 32.19
C PRO A 50 -32.45 24.41 32.78
N LEU A 51 -31.88 25.44 32.14
CA LEU A 51 -30.90 26.45 32.57
C LEU A 51 -30.91 26.88 34.05
N ALA A 52 -29.72 27.22 34.56
CA ALA A 52 -29.50 28.21 35.61
C ALA A 52 -28.43 29.21 35.16
N ALA A 53 -28.73 30.50 35.34
CA ALA A 53 -27.91 31.66 35.03
C ALA A 53 -27.27 32.26 36.30
N THR A 54 -26.53 33.36 36.11
CA THR A 54 -25.87 34.29 37.08
C THR A 54 -24.41 33.91 37.39
N HIS A 55 -23.41 34.81 37.44
CA HIS A 55 -23.36 36.27 37.63
C HIS A 55 -21.97 36.78 37.18
N LEU A 56 -21.88 37.99 36.60
CA LEU A 56 -20.64 38.77 36.44
C LEU A 56 -20.24 39.41 37.78
N PRO A 57 -18.97 39.82 37.93
CA PRO A 57 -18.77 41.27 37.99
C PRO A 57 -17.60 41.77 37.12
N SER A 58 -17.80 43.00 36.68
CA SER A 58 -16.94 43.88 35.90
C SER A 58 -15.75 44.39 36.71
N HIS A 59 -14.57 44.47 36.09
CA HIS A 59 -13.64 45.55 36.37
C HIS A 59 -12.84 45.90 35.11
N ASP A 60 -12.95 47.17 34.73
CA ASP A 60 -12.20 47.85 33.69
C ASP A 60 -10.69 47.69 33.85
N ASN A 61 -10.01 47.39 32.75
CA ASN A 61 -8.67 47.93 32.54
C ASN A 61 -8.42 48.15 31.05
N MET A 62 -8.53 49.41 30.61
CA MET A 62 -8.08 49.85 29.29
C MET A 62 -6.55 49.85 29.26
N ALA A 63 -5.97 48.95 28.46
CA ALA A 63 -4.57 49.03 28.05
C ALA A 63 -4.48 48.86 26.53
N ALA A 64 -3.65 49.69 25.91
CA ALA A 64 -3.62 50.00 24.50
C ALA A 64 -3.42 48.79 23.57
N LEU A 65 -4.18 48.77 22.47
CA LEU A 65 -3.97 47.91 21.31
C LEU A 65 -2.64 48.26 20.63
N GLN A 66 -1.65 47.38 20.76
CA GLN A 66 -0.57 47.24 19.77
C GLN A 66 -0.93 46.07 18.84
N PRO A 67 -0.84 46.20 17.51
CA PRO A 67 -0.99 45.06 16.63
C PRO A 67 0.24 44.13 16.76
N SER A 68 -0.02 42.88 17.12
CA SER A 68 0.97 41.80 17.15
C SER A 68 1.61 41.63 15.76
N ALA A 69 2.94 41.59 15.73
CA ALA A 69 3.72 41.23 14.55
C ALA A 69 3.32 39.82 14.03
N PRO A 70 3.38 39.56 12.72
CA PRO A 70 3.01 38.28 12.18
C PRO A 70 3.97 37.20 12.69
N ILE A 71 3.41 36.12 13.23
CA ILE A 71 4.16 34.89 13.54
C ILE A 71 4.76 34.43 12.20
N ALA A 72 6.09 34.46 12.11
CA ALA A 72 6.81 33.97 10.95
C ALA A 72 6.42 32.50 10.72
N ALA A 73 5.81 32.22 9.57
CA ALA A 73 5.59 30.85 9.10
C ALA A 73 6.94 30.12 9.05
N PRO A 74 6.99 28.82 9.40
CA PRO A 74 8.21 28.05 9.22
C PRO A 74 8.65 28.13 7.76
N SER A 75 9.95 28.30 7.54
CA SER A 75 10.52 28.39 6.19
C SER A 75 10.08 27.17 5.37
N SER A 76 9.57 27.43 4.17
CA SER A 76 8.98 26.43 3.26
C SER A 76 9.90 25.25 2.93
N ALA A 77 11.22 25.41 3.10
CA ALA A 77 12.20 24.34 2.94
C ALA A 77 12.13 23.27 4.07
N GLY A 78 11.80 23.66 5.30
CA GLY A 78 11.68 22.73 6.44
C GLY A 78 10.39 21.91 6.38
N ALA A 79 9.29 22.51 5.90
CA ALA A 79 8.02 21.81 5.70
C ALA A 79 8.10 20.82 4.52
N ALA A 80 8.64 21.23 3.37
CA ALA A 80 8.80 20.35 2.21
C ALA A 80 9.78 19.18 2.45
N ALA A 81 10.79 19.36 3.31
CA ALA A 81 11.70 18.29 3.71
C ALA A 81 11.06 17.31 4.71
N ALA A 82 10.08 17.74 5.51
CA ALA A 82 9.32 16.87 6.42
C ALA A 82 8.30 16.00 5.66
N GLU A 83 7.73 16.52 4.57
CA GLU A 83 6.80 15.79 3.68
C GLU A 83 7.45 14.57 3.00
N GLN A 84 8.78 14.50 2.91
CA GLN A 84 9.51 13.39 2.29
C GLN A 84 10.05 12.36 3.29
N GLN A 85 9.80 12.51 4.59
CA GLN A 85 10.36 11.63 5.61
C GLN A 85 9.39 10.50 5.99
N LEU A 86 9.93 9.28 6.07
CA LEU A 86 9.25 8.17 6.74
C LEU A 86 9.32 8.41 8.25
N GLN A 87 8.18 8.72 8.88
CA GLN A 87 8.11 8.89 10.32
C GLN A 87 7.80 7.55 10.98
N VAL A 88 8.44 7.29 12.13
CA VAL A 88 8.29 6.02 12.85
C VAL A 88 8.13 6.29 14.34
N GLN A 89 7.10 5.72 14.96
CA GLN A 89 6.91 5.71 16.41
C GLN A 89 7.16 4.30 16.94
N LEU A 90 8.03 4.15 17.92
CA LEU A 90 8.24 2.88 18.64
C LEU A 90 7.19 2.73 19.74
N LEU A 91 6.57 1.57 19.83
CA LEU A 91 5.49 1.26 20.77
C LEU A 91 5.94 0.45 21.99
N SER A 92 7.13 -0.15 21.93
CA SER A 92 7.67 -0.97 23.02
C SER A 92 9.21 -0.93 23.06
N PRO A 93 9.83 -1.41 24.16
CA PRO A 93 11.29 -1.55 24.25
C PRO A 93 11.90 -2.56 23.28
N ASN A 94 11.10 -3.50 22.76
CA ASN A 94 11.55 -4.49 21.79
C ASN A 94 11.50 -3.97 20.35
N ALA A 95 10.76 -2.88 20.11
CA ALA A 95 10.65 -2.27 18.80
C ALA A 95 11.99 -1.69 18.34
N LYS A 96 12.26 -1.78 17.04
CA LYS A 96 13.46 -1.21 16.44
C LYS A 96 13.10 -0.39 15.21
N ALA A 97 13.70 0.80 15.11
CA ALA A 97 13.54 1.65 13.95
C ALA A 97 14.01 0.92 12.67
N PRO A 98 13.23 0.93 11.57
CA PRO A 98 13.62 0.31 10.32
C PRO A 98 14.94 0.86 9.78
N THR A 99 15.77 0.01 9.17
CA THR A 99 17.09 0.42 8.67
C THR A 99 17.31 0.00 7.23
N LYS A 100 18.09 0.78 6.47
CA LYS A 100 18.53 0.34 5.14
C LYS A 100 19.73 -0.60 5.23
N GLY A 101 19.71 -1.67 4.42
CA GLY A 101 20.85 -2.60 4.30
C GLY A 101 22.02 -2.05 3.48
N SER A 102 21.79 -1.04 2.64
CA SER A 102 22.80 -0.36 1.84
C SER A 102 22.33 1.04 1.41
N ALA A 103 23.22 1.87 0.88
CA ALA A 103 22.89 3.25 0.48
C ALA A 103 21.73 3.32 -0.54
N PHE A 104 21.67 2.36 -1.46
CA PHE A 104 20.66 2.29 -2.52
C PHE A 104 19.61 1.19 -2.27
N ALA A 105 19.54 0.65 -1.06
CA ALA A 105 18.48 -0.31 -0.72
C ALA A 105 17.11 0.35 -0.93
N ALA A 106 16.24 -0.34 -1.68
CA ALA A 106 14.88 0.09 -1.94
C ALA A 106 14.03 0.06 -0.67
N GLY A 107 14.21 -0.98 0.15
CA GLY A 107 13.44 -1.20 1.38
C GLY A 107 14.23 -0.91 2.66
N HIS A 108 13.48 -0.64 3.73
CA HIS A 108 13.98 -0.57 5.11
C HIS A 108 13.66 -1.90 5.80
N ASP A 109 14.66 -2.61 6.30
CA ASP A 109 14.48 -3.86 7.05
C ASP A 109 13.53 -3.61 8.24
N LEU A 110 12.49 -4.44 8.34
CA LEU A 110 11.55 -4.50 9.47
C LEU A 110 11.97 -5.59 10.44
N TYR A 111 11.85 -5.31 11.73
CA TYR A 111 12.31 -6.17 12.81
C TYR A 111 11.15 -6.81 13.57
N SER A 112 11.31 -8.06 14.00
CA SER A 112 10.39 -8.67 14.95
C SER A 112 10.52 -8.04 16.33
N ALA A 113 9.40 -7.75 16.98
CA ALA A 113 9.32 -7.32 18.38
C ALA A 113 8.95 -8.46 19.34
N GLU A 114 8.72 -9.67 18.81
CA GLU A 114 8.36 -10.85 19.59
C GLU A 114 9.08 -12.12 19.12
N ASP A 115 9.23 -13.07 20.05
CA ASP A 115 9.62 -14.44 19.73
C ASP A 115 8.37 -15.19 19.25
N THR A 116 8.45 -15.81 18.08
CA THR A 116 7.34 -16.57 17.50
C THR A 116 7.83 -17.67 16.57
N MET A 117 6.88 -18.45 16.05
CA MET A 117 7.14 -19.54 15.13
C MET A 117 6.18 -19.41 13.94
N ILE A 118 6.71 -19.51 12.74
CA ILE A 118 5.90 -19.58 11.52
C ILE A 118 5.76 -21.06 11.17
N PRO A 119 4.57 -21.66 11.34
CA PRO A 119 4.40 -23.10 11.15
C PRO A 119 4.75 -23.52 9.73
N ALA A 120 5.31 -24.72 9.56
CA ALA A 120 5.49 -25.37 8.26
C ALA A 120 4.18 -25.34 7.47
N ARG A 121 4.25 -24.94 6.20
CA ARG A 121 3.08 -24.79 5.31
C ARG A 121 1.98 -23.87 5.88
N GLY A 122 2.34 -23.01 6.82
CA GLY A 122 1.43 -22.13 7.55
C GLY A 122 1.77 -20.65 7.41
N ARG A 123 1.12 -19.83 8.22
CA ARG A 123 1.36 -18.39 8.29
C ARG A 123 1.17 -17.87 9.70
N ALA A 124 1.85 -16.79 10.04
CA ALA A 124 1.62 -16.06 11.28
C ALA A 124 1.84 -14.55 11.08
N LEU A 125 1.12 -13.78 11.89
CA LEU A 125 1.37 -12.34 12.04
C LEU A 125 2.51 -12.17 13.04
N VAL A 126 3.56 -11.46 12.63
CA VAL A 126 4.69 -11.09 13.49
C VAL A 126 4.61 -9.59 13.78
N LYS A 127 4.55 -9.22 15.06
CA LYS A 127 4.50 -7.81 15.46
C LYS A 127 5.86 -7.14 15.29
N THR A 128 5.84 -5.88 14.87
CA THR A 128 7.03 -5.04 14.79
C THR A 128 7.09 -3.97 15.89
N ASP A 129 5.97 -3.76 16.60
CA ASP A 129 5.77 -2.71 17.60
C ASP A 129 6.16 -1.30 17.13
N ILE A 130 5.96 -1.00 15.85
CA ILE A 130 6.07 0.36 15.31
C ILE A 130 4.75 0.84 14.75
N LYS A 131 4.56 2.17 14.73
CA LYS A 131 3.64 2.85 13.81
C LYS A 131 4.47 3.61 12.80
N ILE A 132 3.89 3.82 11.62
CA ILE A 132 4.54 4.61 10.57
C ILE A 132 3.61 5.70 10.04
N SER A 133 4.22 6.74 9.48
CA SER A 133 3.59 7.67 8.55
C SER A 133 4.49 7.75 7.33
N VAL A 134 3.98 7.31 6.18
CA VAL A 134 4.69 7.44 4.89
C VAL A 134 4.41 8.82 4.28
N PRO A 135 5.28 9.30 3.36
CA PRO A 135 5.02 10.50 2.57
C PRO A 135 3.71 10.46 1.77
N ASP A 136 3.11 11.62 1.53
CA ASP A 136 1.92 11.73 0.66
C ASP A 136 2.21 11.25 -0.77
N GLY A 137 1.20 10.66 -1.41
CA GLY A 137 1.35 10.05 -2.73
C GLY A 137 2.16 8.75 -2.73
N THR A 138 2.34 8.14 -1.56
CA THR A 138 3.01 6.85 -1.40
C THR A 138 2.22 5.91 -0.50
N TYR A 139 2.56 4.63 -0.52
CA TYR A 139 2.13 3.65 0.47
C TYR A 139 3.33 2.83 0.94
N GLY A 140 3.20 2.15 2.08
CA GLY A 140 4.21 1.23 2.58
C GLY A 140 3.95 -0.18 2.06
N ARG A 141 4.83 -0.70 1.20
CA ARG A 141 4.80 -2.12 0.81
C ARG A 141 5.71 -2.96 1.70
N VAL A 142 5.13 -3.92 2.42
CA VAL A 142 5.88 -4.99 3.08
C VAL A 142 6.28 -6.01 2.02
N ALA A 143 7.58 -6.17 1.81
CA ALA A 143 8.15 -7.03 0.79
C ALA A 143 9.01 -8.14 1.42
N PRO A 144 9.12 -9.31 0.76
CA PRO A 144 9.94 -10.40 1.27
C PRO A 144 11.43 -10.06 1.19
N ARG A 145 12.23 -10.65 2.09
CA ARG A 145 13.69 -10.61 2.02
C ARG A 145 14.18 -11.81 1.23
N SER A 146 14.95 -11.59 0.18
CA SER A 146 15.39 -12.65 -0.75
C SER A 146 16.11 -13.80 -0.04
N GLY A 147 16.91 -13.51 0.98
CA GLY A 147 17.59 -14.54 1.77
C GLY A 147 16.63 -15.45 2.55
N LEU A 148 15.53 -14.91 3.08
CA LEU A 148 14.51 -15.70 3.78
C LEU A 148 13.67 -16.53 2.79
N ALA A 149 13.31 -15.93 1.66
CA ALA A 149 12.59 -16.64 0.60
C ALA A 149 13.40 -17.82 0.04
N TYR A 150 14.66 -17.59 -0.33
CA TYR A 150 15.50 -18.61 -0.96
C TYR A 150 15.93 -19.73 0.01
N LYS A 151 16.32 -19.38 1.24
CA LYS A 151 16.91 -20.36 2.18
C LYS A 151 15.88 -21.06 3.05
N HIS A 152 14.75 -20.42 3.31
CA HIS A 152 13.76 -20.89 4.30
C HIS A 152 12.33 -20.99 3.73
N GLY A 153 12.11 -20.61 2.45
CA GLY A 153 10.78 -20.62 1.86
C GLY A 153 9.82 -19.62 2.51
N ILE A 154 10.34 -18.53 3.08
CA ILE A 154 9.51 -17.51 3.74
C ILE A 154 9.14 -16.40 2.76
N ASP A 155 7.84 -16.15 2.66
CA ASP A 155 7.26 -15.07 1.87
C ASP A 155 6.41 -14.14 2.77
N THR A 156 6.07 -12.97 2.26
CA THR A 156 5.19 -12.00 2.92
C THR A 156 3.82 -12.01 2.27
N MET A 157 2.75 -12.05 3.07
CA MET A 157 1.37 -11.89 2.59
C MET A 157 0.85 -10.46 2.84
N ALA A 158 -0.22 -10.09 2.12
CA ALA A 158 -0.84 -8.77 2.17
C ALA A 158 0.19 -7.66 1.88
N GLY A 159 0.59 -6.90 2.90
CA GLY A 159 1.72 -5.99 2.82
C GLY A 159 1.43 -4.62 2.23
N VAL A 160 0.16 -4.22 2.07
CA VAL A 160 -0.20 -2.83 1.76
C VAL A 160 -0.47 -2.11 3.08
N ILE A 161 0.38 -1.13 3.41
CA ILE A 161 0.18 -0.22 4.54
C ILE A 161 -0.21 1.14 3.96
N ASP A 162 -1.47 1.53 4.15
CA ASP A 162 -2.02 2.77 3.63
C ASP A 162 -1.38 4.01 4.28
N ALA A 163 -1.37 5.12 3.54
CA ALA A 163 -0.72 6.36 3.97
C ALA A 163 -1.35 6.97 5.23
N ASP A 164 -2.64 6.73 5.44
CA ASP A 164 -3.43 7.19 6.59
C ASP A 164 -3.49 6.18 7.74
N TYR A 165 -2.85 5.01 7.60
CA TYR A 165 -2.80 4.03 8.68
C TYR A 165 -1.91 4.51 9.83
N ARG A 166 -2.46 4.55 11.05
CA ARG A 166 -1.74 4.91 12.30
C ARG A 166 -1.84 3.82 13.38
N GLY A 167 -2.19 2.60 12.97
CA GLY A 167 -2.15 1.43 13.84
C GLY A 167 -0.76 0.78 13.89
N PRO A 168 -0.58 -0.24 14.75
CA PRO A 168 0.66 -1.01 14.81
C PRO A 168 0.93 -1.79 13.52
N VAL A 169 2.14 -1.69 12.98
CA VAL A 169 2.56 -2.44 11.80
C VAL A 169 2.84 -3.89 12.20
N GLY A 170 2.25 -4.82 11.45
CA GLY A 170 2.53 -6.25 11.55
C GLY A 170 2.92 -6.83 10.20
N VAL A 171 3.75 -7.89 10.24
CA VAL A 171 4.22 -8.59 9.05
C VAL A 171 3.59 -9.97 9.03
N ILE A 172 2.78 -10.26 8.02
CA ILE A 172 2.23 -11.61 7.83
C ILE A 172 3.26 -12.43 7.05
N LEU A 173 3.92 -13.37 7.71
CA LEU A 173 4.84 -14.30 7.07
C LEU A 173 4.11 -15.58 6.70
N ALA A 174 4.29 -16.03 5.46
CA ALA A 174 3.92 -17.36 4.99
C ALA A 174 5.17 -18.23 4.90
N ASN A 175 5.08 -19.46 5.40
CA ASN A 175 6.13 -20.45 5.31
C ASN A 175 5.74 -21.51 4.29
N LEU A 176 6.42 -21.51 3.16
CA LEU A 176 6.19 -22.43 2.05
C LEU A 176 6.97 -23.74 2.22
N SER A 177 7.85 -23.84 3.21
CA SER A 177 8.64 -25.03 3.51
C SER A 177 7.90 -26.04 4.40
N GLU A 178 8.48 -27.22 4.53
CA GLU A 178 7.98 -28.32 5.39
C GLU A 178 8.56 -28.26 6.81
N THR A 179 9.27 -27.19 7.17
CA THR A 179 9.90 -27.04 8.49
C THR A 179 9.44 -25.74 9.15
N ASP A 180 9.12 -25.79 10.44
CA ASP A 180 8.79 -24.60 11.22
C ASP A 180 9.95 -23.60 11.22
N PHE A 181 9.61 -22.32 11.07
CA PHE A 181 10.61 -21.25 11.03
C PHE A 181 10.56 -20.42 12.33
N PRO A 182 11.59 -20.49 13.19
CA PRO A 182 11.64 -19.68 14.40
C PRO A 182 11.99 -18.24 14.05
N VAL A 183 11.28 -17.29 14.66
CA VAL A 183 11.56 -15.86 14.60
C VAL A 183 11.89 -15.38 16.00
N LYS A 184 12.99 -14.63 16.14
CA LYS A 184 13.42 -14.04 17.41
C LYS A 184 13.26 -12.53 17.41
N ILE A 185 13.10 -11.94 18.59
CA ILE A 185 13.13 -10.48 18.77
C ILE A 185 14.41 -9.93 18.11
N GLY A 186 14.25 -8.89 17.29
CA GLY A 186 15.35 -8.25 16.58
C GLY A 186 15.76 -8.90 15.27
N ASP A 187 15.15 -10.04 14.88
CA ASP A 187 15.36 -10.60 13.54
C ASP A 187 14.76 -9.68 12.47
N ARG A 188 15.45 -9.58 11.34
CA ARG A 188 14.96 -8.87 10.16
C ARG A 188 14.06 -9.78 9.35
N ILE A 189 12.76 -9.55 9.41
CA ILE A 189 11.74 -10.48 8.91
C ILE A 189 11.15 -10.10 7.55
N ALA A 190 11.16 -8.81 7.22
CA ALA A 190 10.66 -8.26 5.96
C ALA A 190 11.38 -6.95 5.66
N GLN A 191 11.02 -6.30 4.56
CA GLN A 191 11.47 -4.94 4.27
C GLN A 191 10.29 -4.05 3.84
N LEU A 192 10.27 -2.81 4.31
CA LEU A 192 9.28 -1.79 3.95
C LEU A 192 9.82 -0.96 2.78
N ILE A 193 9.15 -1.02 1.63
CA ILE A 193 9.41 -0.18 0.46
C ILE A 193 8.36 0.92 0.44
N VAL A 194 8.80 2.18 0.39
CA VAL A 194 7.89 3.32 0.22
C VAL A 194 7.66 3.50 -1.27
N GLU A 195 6.50 3.07 -1.75
CA GLU A 195 6.19 3.05 -3.17
C GLU A 195 5.29 4.21 -3.56
N ARG A 196 5.66 4.90 -4.65
CA ARG A 196 4.84 5.97 -5.22
C ARG A 196 3.60 5.39 -5.87
N VAL A 197 2.47 6.04 -5.64
CA VAL A 197 1.19 5.69 -6.24
C VAL A 197 0.49 6.95 -6.74
N VAL A 198 -0.39 6.74 -7.72
CA VAL A 198 -1.39 7.74 -8.11
C VAL A 198 -2.72 7.25 -7.56
N MET A 199 -3.50 8.16 -6.97
CA MET A 199 -4.84 7.89 -6.45
C MET A 199 -5.87 8.61 -7.34
N PRO A 200 -6.18 8.09 -8.55
CA PRO A 200 -7.11 8.73 -9.46
C PRO A 200 -8.56 8.49 -9.05
N ASP A 201 -9.44 9.41 -9.44
CA ASP A 201 -10.87 9.17 -9.40
C ASP A 201 -11.26 8.07 -10.40
N VAL A 202 -12.21 7.21 -10.01
CA VAL A 202 -12.73 6.15 -10.87
C VAL A 202 -13.78 6.75 -11.81
N VAL A 203 -13.56 6.59 -13.13
CA VAL A 203 -14.52 6.99 -14.17
C VAL A 203 -15.02 5.75 -14.91
N VAL A 204 -16.34 5.52 -14.91
CA VAL A 204 -16.98 4.41 -15.60
C VAL A 204 -17.30 4.83 -17.05
N VAL A 205 -16.94 4.00 -18.03
CA VAL A 205 -17.12 4.26 -19.47
C VAL A 205 -17.73 3.05 -20.18
N ASP A 206 -18.42 3.28 -21.31
CA ASP A 206 -19.06 2.22 -22.09
C ASP A 206 -18.05 1.31 -22.81
N GLN A 207 -16.92 1.88 -23.27
CA GLN A 207 -15.89 1.14 -24.00
C GLN A 207 -14.50 1.74 -23.75
N LEU A 208 -13.49 0.87 -23.65
CA LEU A 208 -12.07 1.25 -23.61
C LEU A 208 -11.46 1.24 -25.03
N GLU A 209 -10.38 1.99 -25.21
CA GLU A 209 -9.61 2.03 -26.45
C GLU A 209 -8.87 0.70 -26.72
N ASP A 210 -8.77 0.30 -27.99
CA ASP A 210 -8.00 -0.87 -28.38
C ASP A 210 -6.49 -0.62 -28.21
N THR A 211 -5.77 -1.65 -27.76
CA THR A 211 -4.31 -1.62 -27.64
C THR A 211 -3.69 -2.78 -28.41
N VAL A 212 -2.38 -2.69 -28.72
CA VAL A 212 -1.63 -3.78 -29.36
C VAL A 212 -1.72 -5.09 -28.55
N ARG A 213 -1.78 -5.01 -27.22
CA ARG A 213 -1.92 -6.19 -26.35
C ARG A 213 -3.34 -6.77 -26.36
N GLY A 214 -4.36 -5.94 -26.55
CA GLY A 214 -5.76 -6.35 -26.54
C GLY A 214 -6.11 -7.18 -25.30
N ALA A 215 -6.79 -8.32 -25.51
CA ALA A 215 -7.19 -9.26 -24.46
C ALA A 215 -6.10 -10.27 -24.03
N GLY A 216 -4.84 -10.14 -24.48
CA GLY A 216 -3.76 -11.08 -24.18
C GLY A 216 -3.24 -11.01 -22.73
N GLY A 217 -3.32 -12.12 -21.99
CA GLY A 217 -2.80 -12.28 -20.62
C GLY A 217 -2.35 -13.71 -20.31
N PHE A 218 -1.91 -13.98 -19.07
CA PHE A 218 -1.62 -15.34 -18.56
C PHE A 218 -0.66 -16.18 -19.42
N GLY A 219 0.45 -15.59 -19.85
CA GLY A 219 1.44 -16.28 -20.70
C GLY A 219 1.16 -16.18 -22.19
N SER A 220 0.31 -15.25 -22.63
CA SER A 220 0.03 -14.99 -24.06
C SER A 220 1.26 -14.62 -24.91
N THR A 221 2.38 -14.27 -24.28
CA THR A 221 3.66 -13.99 -24.94
C THR A 221 4.60 -15.22 -25.00
N GLY A 222 4.15 -16.40 -24.58
CA GLY A 222 4.95 -17.62 -24.49
C GLY A 222 5.90 -17.65 -23.28
N GLY A 223 6.78 -18.66 -23.21
CA GLY A 223 7.83 -18.79 -22.19
C GLY A 223 7.85 -20.12 -21.44
N PHE A 224 6.76 -20.87 -21.46
CA PHE A 224 6.69 -22.24 -20.95
C PHE A 224 6.15 -23.11 -22.08
N GLY A 225 6.96 -24.04 -22.59
CA GLY A 225 6.66 -24.82 -23.79
C GLY A 225 5.25 -25.40 -23.74
N ALA A 226 4.44 -25.13 -24.76
CA ALA A 226 3.14 -25.76 -24.90
C ALA A 226 3.35 -27.28 -24.89
N ALA A 227 2.67 -27.98 -23.97
CA ALA A 227 2.56 -29.42 -24.06
C ALA A 227 2.01 -29.75 -25.45
N ALA A 228 2.82 -30.42 -26.27
CA ALA A 228 2.43 -30.85 -27.60
C ALA A 228 1.13 -31.64 -27.47
N ALA A 229 0.03 -31.09 -28.00
CA ALA A 229 -1.19 -31.85 -28.21
C ALA A 229 -0.83 -32.92 -29.25
N ALA A 230 -0.57 -34.14 -28.77
CA ALA A 230 -0.40 -35.30 -29.62
C ALA A 230 -1.70 -35.50 -30.41
N ALA A 231 -1.68 -35.13 -31.68
CA ALA A 231 -2.68 -35.57 -32.63
C ALA A 231 -2.53 -37.09 -32.78
N THR A 232 -3.38 -37.85 -32.11
CA THR A 232 -3.64 -39.24 -32.49
C THR A 232 -4.41 -39.21 -33.80
N ASP A 233 -3.67 -39.37 -34.89
CA ASP A 233 -4.23 -39.68 -36.20
C ASP A 233 -4.89 -41.06 -36.12
N GLY A 234 -6.22 -41.06 -36.04
CA GLY A 234 -7.03 -42.25 -36.00
C GLY A 234 -7.13 -42.84 -37.40
N THR A 235 -6.36 -43.92 -37.62
CA THR A 235 -6.45 -44.82 -38.77
C THR A 235 -7.91 -45.19 -39.05
N LYS A 236 -8.39 -44.84 -40.25
CA LYS A 236 -9.62 -45.39 -40.82
C LYS A 236 -9.25 -46.61 -41.67
N ALA A 237 -10.09 -47.63 -41.55
CA ALA A 237 -10.05 -48.98 -42.13
C ALA A 237 -9.49 -49.11 -43.55
#